data_AF-A0A2X3EPU4-F1
#
_entry.id   AF-A0A2X3EPU4-F1
#
_cell.length_a   1.000
_cell.length_b   1.000
_cell.length_c   1.000
_cell.angle_alpha   90.00
_cell.angle_beta   90.00
_cell.angle_gamma   90.00
#
_symmetry.space_group_name_H-M   'P 1'
#
loop_
_entity.id
_entity.type
_entity.pdbx_description
1 polymer ?
#
loop_
_entity_poly.entity_id
_entity_poly.type
_entity_poly.pdbx_seq_one_letter_code
_entity_poly.pdbx_strand_id
1 'polypeptide(L)'
;MNFQQTYLYWLAGAVLLVVAIMSWRDKSNPRRLTTGLFWGLYGLVFLLGDWTYQLVGDKRTVNIAVGGVVVVLALIAGFGGVRLGSYHQRTQEEKTASAKRLGNKLFFPALAIPVVTVIGVLLFNNLPSWQVALFGPGNHATLITLFSMTVGTLIGLAMAIRMTHETVAQPMQEARRLLDSVGWAFILPQILAVLGLLFTAAGVGTSISWLTEHYLAVDNRFIAVAVYAIGMAVLTMVMGNAFAAFPIVTAGVGIPILVLQHGGNPAVMRRLVCFPATAAR
;
A
#
# COMPACT_ATOMS: atom_id res chain seq x y z
N MET A 1 5.68 -12.70 23.24
CA MET A 1 4.63 -12.25 22.31
C MET A 1 5.32 -11.89 21.02
N ASN A 2 5.03 -12.60 19.93
CA ASN A 2 5.65 -12.33 18.63
C ASN A 2 4.90 -11.20 17.92
N PHE A 3 5.61 -10.35 17.19
CA PHE A 3 5.01 -9.29 16.40
C PHE A 3 4.19 -9.88 15.24
N GLN A 4 2.93 -9.47 15.12
CA GLN A 4 2.02 -9.92 14.06
C GLN A 4 1.54 -8.75 13.21
N GLN A 5 1.28 -9.04 11.92
CA GLN A 5 0.76 -8.07 10.96
C GLN A 5 -0.58 -7.46 11.40
N THR A 6 -1.37 -8.20 12.17
CA THR A 6 -2.65 -7.77 12.75
C THR A 6 -2.51 -6.48 13.55
N TYR A 7 -1.40 -6.26 14.26
CA TYR A 7 -1.17 -5.03 15.02
C TYR A 7 -1.08 -3.81 14.12
N LEU A 8 -0.49 -3.94 12.92
CA LEU A 8 -0.41 -2.85 11.95
C LEU A 8 -1.76 -2.56 11.31
N TYR A 9 -2.56 -3.59 11.07
CA TYR A 9 -3.93 -3.41 10.61
C TYR A 9 -4.79 -2.70 11.65
N TRP A 10 -4.64 -3.05 12.93
CA TRP A 10 -5.33 -2.33 14.01
C TRP A 10 -4.89 -0.88 14.12
N LEU A 11 -3.59 -0.60 14.01
CA LEU A 11 -3.06 0.76 14.01
C LEU A 11 -3.64 1.56 12.83
N ALA A 12 -3.60 1.01 11.63
CA ALA A 12 -4.15 1.66 10.43
C ALA A 12 -5.66 1.89 10.56
N GLY A 13 -6.42 0.88 11.00
CA GLY A 13 -7.86 0.98 11.25
C GLY A 13 -8.19 2.06 12.28
N ALA A 14 -7.46 2.12 13.39
CA ALA A 14 -7.64 3.14 14.42
C ALA A 14 -7.40 4.56 13.88
N VAL A 15 -6.31 4.77 13.11
CA VAL A 15 -6.03 6.07 12.47
C VAL A 15 -7.16 6.46 11.51
N LEU A 16 -7.62 5.52 10.68
CA LEU A 16 -8.72 5.76 9.74
C LEU A 16 -10.05 6.06 10.46
N LEU A 17 -10.32 5.40 11.59
CA LEU A 17 -11.50 5.72 12.41
C LEU A 17 -11.40 7.11 13.04
N VAL A 18 -10.23 7.52 13.51
CA VAL A 18 -10.02 8.90 14.00
C VAL A 18 -10.30 9.90 12.88
N VAL A 19 -9.78 9.65 11.67
CA VAL A 19 -10.05 10.47 10.48
C VAL A 19 -11.54 10.48 10.14
N ALA A 20 -12.24 9.35 10.24
CA ALA A 20 -13.68 9.24 10.01
C ALA A 20 -14.49 10.08 11.02
N ILE A 21 -14.16 9.99 12.31
CA ILE A 21 -14.81 10.78 13.38
C ILE A 21 -14.55 12.27 13.17
N MET A 22 -13.31 12.66 12.85
CA MET A 22 -12.97 14.05 12.54
C MET A 22 -13.73 14.55 11.32
N SER A 23 -13.89 13.71 10.29
CA SER A 23 -14.64 14.03 9.07
C SER A 23 -16.14 14.20 9.33
N TRP A 24 -16.73 13.38 10.20
CA TRP A 24 -18.13 13.51 10.61
C TRP A 24 -18.36 14.80 11.40
N ARG A 25 -17.45 15.14 12.32
CA ARG A 25 -17.53 16.33 13.16
C ARG A 25 -17.36 17.65 12.41
N ASP A 26 -16.87 17.59 11.18
CA ASP A 26 -16.63 18.78 10.37
C ASP A 26 -17.93 19.35 9.79
N LYS A 27 -18.39 20.46 10.38
CA LYS A 27 -19.60 21.16 9.93
C LYS A 27 -19.41 21.94 8.63
N SER A 28 -18.17 22.12 8.16
CA SER A 28 -17.87 22.89 6.95
C SER A 28 -17.99 22.08 5.65
N ASN A 29 -18.05 20.75 5.73
CA ASN A 29 -18.13 19.87 4.56
C ASN A 29 -19.59 19.46 4.26
N PRO A 30 -20.16 19.83 3.08
CA PRO A 30 -21.51 19.43 2.69
C PRO A 30 -21.67 17.90 2.51
N ARG A 31 -20.57 17.15 2.36
CA ARG A 31 -20.54 15.68 2.24
C ARG A 31 -19.84 14.99 3.41
N ARG A 32 -19.88 15.61 4.61
CA ARG A 32 -19.26 15.08 5.85
C ARG A 32 -19.72 13.66 6.20
N LEU A 33 -20.99 13.34 5.97
CA LEU A 33 -21.58 12.04 6.31
C LEU A 33 -21.08 10.94 5.37
N THR A 34 -21.05 11.19 4.05
CA THR A 34 -20.59 10.20 3.07
C THR A 34 -19.08 9.99 3.14
N THR A 35 -18.31 11.06 3.37
CA THR A 35 -16.85 11.00 3.55
C THR A 35 -16.47 10.30 4.86
N GLY A 36 -17.16 10.62 5.96
CA GLY A 36 -16.99 9.93 7.24
C GLY A 36 -17.40 8.46 7.18
N LEU A 37 -18.50 8.15 6.46
CA LEU A 37 -18.93 6.76 6.25
C LEU A 37 -17.91 5.98 5.42
N PHE A 38 -17.37 6.56 4.35
CA PHE A 38 -16.34 5.93 3.52
C PHE A 38 -15.10 5.55 4.34
N TRP A 39 -14.51 6.52 5.06
CA TRP A 39 -13.34 6.27 5.89
C TRP A 39 -13.64 5.38 7.10
N GLY A 40 -14.86 5.48 7.65
CA GLY A 40 -15.31 4.65 8.77
C GLY A 40 -15.48 3.18 8.38
N LEU A 41 -16.17 2.90 7.27
CA LEU A 41 -16.31 1.56 6.71
C LEU A 41 -14.95 0.97 6.34
N TYR A 42 -14.10 1.77 5.69
CA TYR A 42 -12.76 1.33 5.31
C TYR A 42 -11.88 1.03 6.54
N GLY A 43 -11.86 1.90 7.56
CA GLY A 43 -11.15 1.67 8.81
C GLY A 43 -11.69 0.47 9.59
N LEU A 44 -12.99 0.24 9.56
CA LEU A 44 -13.62 -0.92 10.20
C LEU A 44 -13.14 -2.23 9.55
N VAL A 45 -13.03 -2.29 8.22
CA VAL A 45 -12.50 -3.48 7.51
C VAL A 45 -11.08 -3.82 7.97
N PHE A 46 -10.24 -2.84 8.27
CA PHE A 46 -8.89 -3.08 8.83
C PHE A 46 -8.89 -3.61 10.27
N LEU A 47 -9.95 -3.37 11.03
CA LEU A 47 -10.11 -3.91 12.38
C LEU A 47 -10.66 -5.33 12.39
N LEU A 48 -11.34 -5.74 11.31
CA LEU A 48 -11.76 -7.13 11.12
C LEU A 48 -10.51 -8.00 10.92
N GLY A 49 -10.39 -9.05 11.73
CA GLY A 49 -9.26 -9.97 11.69
C GLY A 49 -9.66 -11.35 12.17
N ASP A 50 -8.68 -12.17 12.55
CA ASP A 50 -8.93 -13.55 12.94
C ASP A 50 -9.90 -13.70 14.12
N TRP A 51 -9.92 -12.70 15.01
CA TRP A 51 -10.85 -12.62 16.13
C TRP A 51 -12.32 -12.48 15.70
N THR A 52 -12.60 -11.83 14.57
CA THR A 52 -13.96 -11.66 14.04
C THR A 52 -14.53 -12.99 13.55
N TYR A 53 -13.70 -13.85 12.97
CA TYR A 53 -14.12 -15.19 12.57
C TYR A 53 -14.49 -16.07 13.77
N GLN A 54 -13.84 -15.86 14.92
CA GLN A 54 -14.18 -16.57 16.16
C GLN A 54 -15.52 -16.12 16.76
N LEU A 55 -15.90 -14.85 16.60
CA LEU A 55 -17.21 -14.34 17.05
C LEU A 55 -18.37 -14.79 16.15
N VAL A 56 -18.18 -14.78 14.84
CA VAL A 56 -19.24 -15.04 13.86
C VAL A 56 -19.35 -16.53 13.50
N GLY A 57 -18.34 -17.34 13.82
CA GLY A 57 -18.33 -18.79 13.63
C GLY A 57 -18.16 -19.26 12.18
N ASP A 58 -18.45 -18.41 11.19
CA ASP A 58 -18.32 -18.73 9.77
C ASP A 58 -17.46 -17.72 9.00
N LYS A 59 -16.33 -18.21 8.47
CA LYS A 59 -15.40 -17.42 7.62
C LYS A 59 -16.07 -16.93 6.35
N ARG A 60 -17.01 -17.69 5.80
CA ARG A 60 -17.69 -17.34 4.55
C ARG A 60 -18.56 -16.10 4.72
N THR A 61 -19.33 -16.03 5.79
CA THR A 61 -20.22 -14.91 6.10
C THR A 61 -19.46 -13.61 6.29
N VAL A 62 -18.33 -13.65 7.01
CA VAL A 62 -17.47 -12.47 7.20
C VAL A 62 -16.86 -12.02 5.86
N ASN A 63 -16.40 -12.94 5.01
CA ASN A 63 -15.86 -12.58 3.69
C ASN A 63 -16.93 -11.97 2.78
N ILE A 64 -18.16 -12.48 2.80
CA ILE A 64 -19.29 -11.90 2.07
C ILE A 64 -19.60 -10.50 2.59
N ALA A 65 -19.60 -10.31 3.91
CA ALA A 65 -19.82 -9.00 4.52
C ALA A 65 -18.75 -7.98 4.10
N VAL A 66 -17.46 -8.36 4.13
CA VAL A 66 -16.36 -7.53 3.65
C VAL A 66 -16.53 -7.20 2.16
N GLY A 67 -16.88 -8.18 1.33
CA GLY A 67 -17.19 -7.96 -0.08
C GLY A 67 -18.32 -6.94 -0.28
N GLY A 68 -19.40 -7.07 0.51
CA GLY A 68 -20.51 -6.11 0.52
C GLY A 68 -20.06 -4.69 0.91
N VAL A 69 -19.22 -4.56 1.94
CA VAL A 69 -18.64 -3.26 2.34
C VAL A 69 -17.80 -2.67 1.21
N VAL A 70 -16.98 -3.47 0.52
CA VAL A 70 -16.18 -3.02 -0.63
C VAL A 70 -17.07 -2.52 -1.77
N VAL A 71 -18.19 -3.20 -2.06
CA VAL A 71 -19.17 -2.73 -3.06
C VAL A 71 -19.77 -1.40 -2.64
N VAL A 72 -20.16 -1.23 -1.36
CA VAL A 72 -20.68 0.05 -0.86
C VAL A 72 -19.62 1.15 -0.97
N LEU A 73 -18.36 0.88 -0.64
CA LEU A 73 -17.26 1.83 -0.81
C LEU A 73 -17.08 2.24 -2.28
N ALA A 74 -17.17 1.27 -3.20
CA ALA A 74 -17.08 1.52 -4.64
C ALA A 74 -18.23 2.38 -5.15
N LEU A 75 -19.47 2.14 -4.68
CA LEU A 75 -20.62 2.96 -5.02
C LEU A 75 -20.46 4.39 -4.48
N ILE A 76 -20.06 4.55 -3.21
CA ILE A 76 -19.81 5.87 -2.60
C ILE A 76 -18.74 6.63 -3.40
N ALA A 77 -17.66 5.95 -3.79
CA ALA A 77 -16.61 6.52 -4.63
C ALA A 77 -17.12 6.90 -6.03
N GLY A 78 -17.86 6.02 -6.70
CA GLY A 78 -18.39 6.20 -8.05
C GLY A 78 -19.41 7.35 -8.17
N PHE A 79 -20.24 7.56 -7.14
CA PHE A 79 -21.15 8.72 -7.08
C PHE A 79 -20.45 10.03 -6.62
N GLY A 80 -19.13 10.02 -6.48
CA GLY A 80 -18.32 11.16 -6.05
C GLY A 80 -18.57 11.57 -4.60
N GLY A 81 -19.05 10.65 -3.76
CA GLY A 81 -19.46 10.91 -2.37
C GLY A 81 -18.32 11.36 -1.44
N VAL A 82 -17.06 11.20 -1.85
CA VAL A 82 -15.88 11.69 -1.15
C VAL A 82 -15.49 13.06 -1.71
N ARG A 83 -15.63 14.12 -0.90
CA ARG A 83 -15.23 15.48 -1.28
C ARG A 83 -14.37 16.11 -0.21
N LEU A 84 -13.40 16.91 -0.66
CA LEU A 84 -12.60 17.80 0.16
C LEU A 84 -13.50 18.66 1.06
N GLY A 85 -13.26 18.60 2.37
CA GLY A 85 -13.78 19.58 3.32
C GLY A 85 -13.06 20.93 3.19
N SER A 86 -13.69 21.99 3.70
CA SER A 86 -13.07 23.32 3.85
C SER A 86 -12.08 23.27 5.01
N TYR A 87 -10.82 22.97 4.71
CA TYR A 87 -9.77 23.01 5.71
C TYR A 87 -9.30 24.44 5.93
N HIS A 88 -9.07 24.79 7.20
CA HIS A 88 -8.34 26.00 7.59
C HIS A 88 -6.91 25.86 7.06
N GLN A 89 -6.71 26.21 5.79
CA GLN A 89 -5.38 26.25 5.20
C GLN A 89 -4.62 27.32 5.96
N ARG A 90 -3.47 26.95 6.55
CA ARG A 90 -2.50 27.95 7.01
C ARG A 90 -2.35 29.02 5.94
N THR A 91 -2.41 30.28 6.36
CA THR A 91 -2.32 31.41 5.44
C THR A 91 -1.00 31.30 4.67
N GLN A 92 -0.98 31.84 3.45
CA GLN A 92 0.21 31.78 2.60
C GLN A 92 1.45 32.40 3.29
N GLU A 93 1.22 33.35 4.19
CA GLU A 93 2.22 33.99 5.05
C GLU A 93 2.78 33.05 6.11
N GLU A 94 1.95 32.26 6.80
CA GLU A 94 2.41 31.25 7.76
C GLU A 94 3.21 30.13 7.08
N LYS A 95 2.78 29.72 5.87
CA LYS A 95 3.49 28.70 5.07
C LYS A 95 4.87 29.19 4.64
N THR A 96 4.98 30.45 4.19
CA THR A 96 6.25 31.04 3.73
C THR A 96 7.20 31.34 4.89
N ALA A 97 6.69 31.78 6.05
CA ALA A 97 7.48 31.97 7.26
C ALA A 97 8.04 30.63 7.79
N SER A 98 7.21 29.59 7.82
CA SER A 98 7.64 28.26 8.25
C SER A 98 8.61 27.61 7.26
N ALA A 99 8.39 27.78 5.95
CA ALA A 99 9.31 27.32 4.90
C ALA A 99 10.69 27.98 4.99
N LYS A 100 10.76 29.30 5.26
CA LYS A 100 12.03 30.01 5.50
C LYS A 100 12.74 29.55 6.77
N ARG A 101 11.98 29.25 7.84
CA ARG A 101 12.55 28.80 9.13
C ARG A 101 13.07 27.36 9.09
N LEU A 102 12.36 26.44 8.42
CA LEU A 102 12.68 25.01 8.42
C LEU A 102 13.63 24.62 7.27
N GLY A 103 13.54 25.27 6.11
CA GLY A 103 14.42 25.02 4.96
C GLY A 103 14.60 23.53 4.64
N ASN A 104 15.85 23.13 4.32
CA ASN A 104 16.18 21.73 4.02
C ASN A 104 16.08 20.78 5.22
N LYS A 105 15.90 21.28 6.45
CA LYS A 105 15.82 20.42 7.64
C LYS A 105 14.55 19.56 7.65
N LEU A 106 13.49 19.96 6.93
CA LEU A 106 12.27 19.17 6.76
C LEU A 106 12.52 17.82 6.05
N PHE A 107 13.68 17.67 5.40
CA PHE A 107 14.07 16.41 4.78
C PHE A 107 14.52 15.36 5.80
N PHE A 108 15.03 15.74 6.98
CA PHE A 108 15.51 14.78 7.98
C PHE A 108 14.41 13.82 8.48
N PRO A 109 13.21 14.30 8.89
CA PRO A 109 12.11 13.42 9.25
C PRO A 109 11.69 12.46 8.12
N ALA A 110 11.69 12.95 6.87
CA ALA A 110 11.30 12.14 5.71
C ALA A 110 12.35 11.07 5.39
N LEU A 111 13.64 11.41 5.44
CA LEU A 111 14.76 10.51 5.16
C LEU A 111 14.96 9.46 6.26
N ALA A 112 14.58 9.77 7.50
CA ALA A 112 14.67 8.81 8.59
C ALA A 112 13.83 7.55 8.34
N ILE A 113 12.70 7.67 7.65
CA ILE A 113 11.82 6.53 7.35
C ILE A 113 12.58 5.45 6.54
N PRO A 114 13.10 5.73 5.33
CA PRO A 114 13.84 4.72 4.56
C PRO A 114 15.15 4.31 5.24
N VAL A 115 15.87 5.23 5.89
CA VAL A 115 17.15 4.90 6.56
C VAL A 115 16.94 3.90 7.69
N VAL A 116 15.99 4.16 8.60
CA VAL A 116 15.67 3.25 9.70
C VAL A 116 15.12 1.93 9.17
N THR A 117 14.33 1.96 8.09
CA THR A 117 13.82 0.73 7.46
C THR A 117 14.95 -0.15 6.95
N VAL A 118 15.91 0.42 6.21
CA VAL A 118 17.07 -0.32 5.67
C VAL A 118 17.94 -0.85 6.80
N ILE A 119 18.24 -0.02 7.81
CA ILE A 119 19.03 -0.46 8.97
C ILE A 119 18.32 -1.61 9.68
N GLY A 120 17.02 -1.50 9.94
CA GLY A 120 16.24 -2.56 10.59
C GLY A 120 16.24 -3.86 9.79
N VAL A 121 15.97 -3.80 8.49
CA VAL A 121 15.98 -4.98 7.61
C VAL A 121 17.35 -5.65 7.59
N LEU A 122 18.43 -4.87 7.46
CA LEU A 122 19.79 -5.42 7.46
C LEU A 122 20.16 -6.00 8.82
N LEU A 123 19.82 -5.33 9.92
CA LEU A 123 20.14 -5.79 11.28
C LEU A 123 19.46 -7.13 11.57
N PHE A 124 18.16 -7.24 11.30
CA PHE A 124 17.42 -8.48 11.54
C PHE A 124 17.84 -9.62 10.61
N ASN A 125 18.23 -9.32 9.36
CA ASN A 125 18.72 -10.34 8.43
C ASN A 125 20.11 -10.89 8.82
N ASN A 126 20.93 -10.12 9.53
CA ASN A 126 22.25 -10.54 10.02
C ASN A 126 22.21 -11.13 11.44
N LEU A 127 21.08 -11.04 12.15
CA LEU A 127 20.91 -11.54 13.53
C LEU A 127 19.71 -12.50 13.64
N PRO A 128 19.86 -13.77 13.21
CA PRO A 128 18.77 -14.74 13.19
C PRO A 128 18.13 -14.99 14.55
N SER A 129 18.91 -14.92 15.63
CA SER A 129 18.43 -15.13 17.00
C SER A 129 17.41 -14.06 17.43
N TRP A 130 17.62 -12.81 17.02
CA TRP A 130 16.70 -11.71 17.32
C TRP A 130 15.46 -11.76 16.45
N GLN A 131 15.62 -12.19 15.20
CA GLN A 131 14.49 -12.40 14.29
C GLN A 131 13.53 -13.47 14.85
N VAL A 132 14.05 -14.62 15.31
CA VAL A 132 13.22 -15.69 15.87
C VAL A 132 12.57 -15.25 17.20
N ALA A 133 13.27 -14.46 18.02
CA ALA A 133 12.73 -13.97 19.28
C ALA A 133 11.58 -12.96 19.11
N LEU A 134 11.65 -12.08 18.10
CA LEU A 134 10.66 -11.03 17.86
C LEU A 134 9.53 -11.44 16.92
N PHE A 135 9.82 -12.22 15.88
CA PHE A 135 8.85 -12.59 14.84
C PHE A 135 8.44 -14.07 14.88
N GLY A 136 9.16 -14.91 15.62
CA GLY A 136 8.93 -16.36 15.66
C GLY A 136 9.63 -17.13 14.53
N PRO A 137 9.54 -18.47 14.55
CA PRO A 137 10.13 -19.32 13.52
C PRO A 137 9.40 -19.21 12.17
N GLY A 138 10.15 -18.98 11.08
CA GLY A 138 9.64 -18.95 9.69
C GLY A 138 10.25 -17.85 8.81
N ASN A 139 9.86 -17.75 7.55
CA ASN A 139 10.33 -16.71 6.62
C ASN A 139 9.52 -15.40 6.76
N HIS A 140 10.09 -14.43 7.47
CA HIS A 140 9.40 -13.19 7.90
C HIS A 140 9.95 -11.91 7.23
N ALA A 141 10.52 -12.00 6.02
CA ALA A 141 11.13 -10.85 5.35
C ALA A 141 10.18 -9.63 5.23
N THR A 142 8.91 -9.86 4.91
CA THR A 142 7.90 -8.79 4.83
C THR A 142 7.58 -8.20 6.19
N LEU A 143 7.44 -9.03 7.23
CA LEU A 143 7.13 -8.60 8.60
C LEU A 143 8.25 -7.75 9.20
N ILE A 144 9.51 -8.13 8.97
CA ILE A 144 10.68 -7.34 9.37
C ILE A 144 10.66 -5.98 8.70
N THR A 145 10.36 -5.94 7.41
CA THR A 145 10.31 -4.69 6.63
C THR A 145 9.19 -3.79 7.14
N LEU A 146 8.00 -4.34 7.35
CA LEU A 146 6.84 -3.61 7.87
C LEU A 146 7.11 -3.06 9.27
N PHE A 147 7.66 -3.89 10.17
CA PHE A 147 8.04 -3.47 11.52
C PHE A 147 9.08 -2.33 11.48
N SER A 148 10.16 -2.51 10.70
CA SER A 148 11.23 -1.51 10.59
C SER A 148 10.70 -0.20 10.00
N MET A 149 9.78 -0.27 9.04
CA MET A 149 9.11 0.90 8.48
C MET A 149 8.22 1.59 9.51
N THR A 150 7.47 0.85 10.32
CA THR A 150 6.67 1.42 11.41
C THR A 150 7.55 2.12 12.44
N VAL A 151 8.67 1.52 12.83
CA VAL A 151 9.63 2.18 13.73
C VAL A 151 10.19 3.45 13.08
N GLY A 152 10.56 3.38 11.80
CA GLY A 152 11.04 4.53 11.03
C GLY A 152 10.02 5.67 10.94
N THR A 153 8.74 5.37 10.73
CA THR A 153 7.68 6.39 10.70
C THR A 153 7.42 7.00 12.07
N LEU A 154 7.47 6.23 13.15
CA LEU A 154 7.33 6.76 14.51
C LEU A 154 8.50 7.68 14.89
N ILE A 155 9.73 7.31 14.55
CA ILE A 155 10.92 8.14 14.76
C ILE A 155 10.84 9.42 13.90
N GLY A 156 10.48 9.27 12.62
CA GLY A 156 10.26 10.40 11.71
C GLY A 156 9.20 11.37 12.24
N LEU A 157 8.07 10.85 12.73
CA LEU A 157 7.01 11.63 13.35
C LEU A 157 7.48 12.37 14.60
N ALA A 158 8.20 11.69 15.50
CA ALA A 158 8.75 12.30 16.70
C ALA A 158 9.74 13.43 16.37
N MET A 159 10.61 13.22 15.38
CA MET A 159 11.51 14.26 14.89
C MET A 159 10.75 15.42 14.26
N ALA A 160 9.74 15.15 13.44
CA ALA A 160 8.92 16.19 12.84
C ALA A 160 8.25 17.07 13.92
N ILE A 161 7.59 16.46 14.91
CA ILE A 161 6.95 17.19 16.02
C ILE A 161 7.98 18.02 16.80
N ARG A 162 9.13 17.43 17.12
CA ARG A 162 10.19 18.14 17.87
C ARG A 162 10.76 19.32 17.09
N MET A 163 10.85 19.21 15.77
CA MET A 163 11.46 20.24 14.92
C MET A 163 10.47 21.35 14.55
N THR A 164 9.19 21.02 14.38
CA THR A 164 8.13 21.99 14.09
C THR A 164 7.60 22.66 15.37
N HIS A 165 7.77 22.03 16.54
CA HIS A 165 7.20 22.46 17.83
C HIS A 165 5.66 22.54 17.80
N GLU A 166 5.02 21.71 16.97
CA GLU A 166 3.57 21.66 16.81
C GLU A 166 2.93 20.69 17.80
N THR A 167 1.62 20.82 18.02
CA THR A 167 0.89 19.88 18.91
C THR A 167 0.73 18.49 18.27
N VAL A 168 0.62 17.45 19.10
CA VAL A 168 0.47 16.05 18.65
C VAL A 168 -0.80 15.81 17.83
N ALA A 169 -1.77 16.73 17.88
CA ALA A 169 -2.98 16.70 17.06
C ALA A 169 -2.76 17.17 15.61
N GLN A 170 -1.73 17.97 15.34
CA GLN A 170 -1.45 18.52 13.99
C GLN A 170 -1.16 17.44 12.95
N PRO A 171 -0.31 16.43 13.21
CA PRO A 171 -0.09 15.33 12.27
C PRO A 171 -1.37 14.59 11.88
N MET A 172 -2.33 14.46 12.82
CA MET A 172 -3.61 13.80 12.55
C MET A 172 -4.53 14.65 11.66
N GLN A 173 -4.55 15.97 11.89
CA GLN A 173 -5.28 16.91 11.03
C GLN A 173 -4.70 16.92 9.61
N GLU A 174 -3.37 16.90 9.49
CA GLU A 174 -2.69 16.83 8.20
C GLU A 174 -2.89 15.48 7.51
N ALA A 175 -2.85 14.36 8.25
CA ALA A 175 -3.16 13.04 7.71
C ALA A 175 -4.58 13.00 7.13
N ARG A 176 -5.57 13.55 7.85
CA ARG A 176 -6.94 13.69 7.36
C ARG A 176 -7.00 14.56 6.09
N ARG A 177 -6.35 15.72 6.10
CA ARG A 177 -6.32 16.63 4.94
C ARG A 177 -5.73 15.93 3.71
N LEU A 178 -4.63 15.19 3.89
CA LEU A 178 -4.00 14.41 2.82
C LEU A 178 -4.93 13.30 2.32
N LEU A 179 -5.53 12.52 3.22
CA LEU A 179 -6.47 11.46 2.86
C LEU A 179 -7.67 12.00 2.08
N ASP A 180 -8.28 13.11 2.53
CA ASP A 180 -9.39 13.73 1.82
C ASP A 180 -8.98 14.34 0.48
N SER A 181 -7.74 14.84 0.36
CA SER A 181 -7.21 15.38 -0.90
C SER A 181 -6.95 14.29 -1.94
N VAL A 182 -6.49 13.11 -1.51
CA VAL A 182 -6.34 11.93 -2.37
C VAL A 182 -7.71 11.32 -2.66
N GLY A 183 -8.61 11.36 -1.67
CA GLY A 183 -9.98 10.86 -1.75
C GLY A 183 -10.03 9.35 -1.95
N TRP A 184 -10.96 8.91 -2.79
CA TRP A 184 -11.18 7.48 -3.07
C TRP A 184 -9.96 6.81 -3.74
N ALA A 185 -9.10 7.58 -4.41
CA ALA A 185 -7.89 7.07 -5.07
C ALA A 185 -6.89 6.44 -4.08
N PHE A 186 -7.04 6.70 -2.78
CA PHE A 186 -6.22 6.08 -1.74
C PHE A 186 -6.34 4.55 -1.74
N ILE A 187 -7.54 4.02 -2.03
CA ILE A 187 -7.82 2.57 -2.03
C ILE A 187 -7.41 1.93 -3.38
N LEU A 188 -7.17 2.72 -4.42
CA LEU A 188 -6.89 2.24 -5.77
C LEU A 188 -5.72 1.22 -5.82
N PRO A 189 -4.55 1.46 -5.20
CA PRO A 189 -3.46 0.47 -5.22
C PRO A 189 -3.86 -0.87 -4.59
N GLN A 190 -4.69 -0.84 -3.56
CA GLN A 190 -5.17 -2.04 -2.89
C GLN A 190 -6.13 -2.84 -3.79
N ILE A 191 -7.07 -2.16 -4.46
CA ILE A 191 -7.99 -2.81 -5.41
C ILE A 191 -7.22 -3.41 -6.58
N LEU A 192 -6.23 -2.69 -7.11
CA LEU A 192 -5.38 -3.18 -8.21
C LEU A 192 -4.53 -4.40 -7.80
N ALA A 193 -4.02 -4.42 -6.57
CA ALA A 193 -3.33 -5.58 -6.02
C ALA A 193 -4.27 -6.80 -5.90
N VAL A 194 -5.50 -6.60 -5.42
CA VAL A 194 -6.52 -7.65 -5.34
C VAL A 194 -6.92 -8.15 -6.73
N LEU A 195 -7.03 -7.26 -7.73
CA LEU A 195 -7.30 -7.63 -9.11
C LEU A 195 -6.20 -8.54 -9.68
N GLY A 196 -4.92 -8.21 -9.42
CA GLY A 196 -3.80 -9.07 -9.81
C GLY A 196 -3.83 -10.44 -9.14
N LEU A 197 -4.19 -10.51 -7.85
CA LEU A 197 -4.42 -11.78 -7.14
C LEU A 197 -5.58 -12.56 -7.73
N LEU A 198 -6.68 -11.90 -8.08
CA LEU A 198 -7.87 -12.52 -8.69
C LEU A 198 -7.52 -13.16 -10.04
N PHE A 199 -6.79 -12.44 -10.91
CA PHE A 199 -6.36 -13.00 -12.20
C PHE A 199 -5.37 -14.15 -12.04
N THR A 200 -4.50 -14.07 -11.04
CA THR A 200 -3.59 -15.18 -10.70
C THR A 200 -4.39 -16.41 -10.24
N ALA A 201 -5.37 -16.22 -9.35
CA ALA A 201 -6.23 -17.28 -8.85
C ALA A 201 -7.16 -17.86 -9.93
N ALA A 202 -7.58 -17.04 -10.89
CA ALA A 202 -8.36 -17.46 -12.05
C ALA A 202 -7.55 -18.26 -13.09
N GLY A 203 -6.24 -18.43 -12.89
CA GLY A 203 -5.37 -19.21 -13.79
C GLY A 203 -4.95 -18.46 -15.05
N VAL A 204 -5.13 -17.14 -15.12
CA VAL A 204 -4.71 -16.35 -16.30
C VAL A 204 -3.20 -16.46 -16.51
N GLY A 205 -2.41 -16.44 -15.43
CA GLY A 205 -0.96 -16.65 -15.50
C GLY A 205 -0.59 -18.01 -16.09
N THR A 206 -1.27 -19.08 -15.68
CA THR A 206 -1.01 -20.43 -16.20
C THR A 206 -1.38 -20.59 -17.67
N SER A 207 -2.49 -19.99 -18.11
CA SER A 207 -2.87 -19.99 -19.53
C SER A 207 -1.87 -19.23 -20.40
N ILE A 208 -1.37 -18.09 -19.92
CA ILE A 208 -0.32 -17.32 -20.60
C ILE A 208 0.99 -18.12 -20.62
N SER A 209 1.38 -18.76 -19.51
CA SER A 209 2.57 -19.61 -19.42
C SER A 209 2.52 -20.72 -20.44
N TRP A 210 1.40 -21.45 -20.53
CA TRP A 210 1.22 -22.52 -21.50
C TRP A 210 1.35 -22.01 -22.95
N LEU A 211 0.71 -20.88 -23.26
CA LEU A 211 0.80 -20.28 -24.60
C LEU A 211 2.25 -19.85 -24.91
N THR A 212 2.93 -19.27 -23.93
CA THR A 212 4.28 -18.74 -24.12
C THR A 212 5.32 -19.87 -24.18
N GLU A 213 5.17 -20.94 -23.43
CA GLU A 213 6.06 -22.12 -23.52
C GLU A 213 5.87 -22.88 -24.84
N HIS A 214 4.63 -23.00 -25.33
CA HIS A 214 4.34 -23.80 -26.52
C HIS A 214 4.59 -23.04 -27.83
N TYR A 215 4.25 -21.76 -27.90
CA TYR A 215 4.40 -20.94 -29.10
C TYR A 215 5.65 -20.06 -29.08
N LEU A 216 6.25 -19.85 -27.90
CA LEU A 216 7.33 -18.91 -27.67
C LEU A 216 8.49 -19.61 -26.95
N ALA A 217 8.83 -20.85 -27.33
CA ALA A 217 10.06 -21.51 -26.90
C ALA A 217 11.26 -20.68 -27.40
N VAL A 218 11.60 -19.64 -26.66
CA VAL A 218 12.60 -18.65 -27.03
C VAL A 218 13.94 -19.12 -26.47
N ASP A 219 14.77 -19.74 -27.30
CA ASP A 219 16.17 -20.06 -26.94
C ASP A 219 17.03 -18.80 -26.68
N ASN A 220 16.55 -17.64 -27.12
CA ASN A 220 17.25 -16.37 -27.03
C ASN A 220 16.77 -15.49 -25.85
N ARG A 221 17.66 -15.31 -24.87
CA ARG A 221 17.49 -14.41 -23.71
C ARG A 221 16.97 -13.02 -24.07
N PHE A 222 17.38 -12.44 -25.20
CA PHE A 222 16.97 -11.10 -25.61
C PHE A 222 15.48 -11.03 -25.92
N ILE A 223 14.96 -12.02 -26.66
CA ILE A 223 13.56 -12.06 -27.05
C ILE A 223 12.69 -12.34 -25.80
N ALA A 224 13.14 -13.19 -24.87
CA ALA A 224 12.44 -13.42 -23.60
C ALA A 224 12.27 -12.14 -22.79
N VAL A 225 13.31 -11.30 -22.71
CA VAL A 225 13.23 -9.99 -22.04
C VAL A 225 12.33 -9.03 -22.81
N ALA A 226 12.42 -9.01 -24.14
CA ALA A 226 11.57 -8.15 -24.98
C ALA A 226 10.08 -8.49 -24.82
N VAL A 227 9.73 -9.77 -24.82
CA VAL A 227 8.36 -10.26 -24.62
C VAL A 227 7.85 -9.88 -23.24
N TYR A 228 8.67 -10.06 -22.20
CA TYR A 228 8.30 -9.63 -20.85
C TYR A 228 8.08 -8.11 -20.78
N ALA A 229 8.98 -7.31 -21.37
CA ALA A 229 8.89 -5.85 -21.36
C ALA A 229 7.69 -5.33 -22.16
N ILE A 230 7.46 -5.86 -23.36
CA ILE A 230 6.32 -5.52 -24.22
C ILE A 230 5.01 -5.99 -23.58
N GLY A 231 4.96 -7.22 -23.08
CA GLY A 231 3.81 -7.76 -22.37
C GLY A 231 3.45 -6.92 -21.14
N MET A 232 4.44 -6.52 -20.36
CA MET A 232 4.27 -5.58 -19.25
C MET A 232 3.72 -4.23 -19.73
N ALA A 233 4.27 -3.64 -20.80
CA ALA A 233 3.83 -2.35 -21.32
C ALA A 233 2.39 -2.39 -21.87
N VAL A 234 2.07 -3.37 -22.71
CA VAL A 234 0.73 -3.56 -23.30
C VAL A 234 -0.30 -3.83 -22.23
N LEU A 235 -0.04 -4.77 -21.31
CA LEU A 235 -1.00 -5.09 -20.27
C LEU A 235 -1.18 -3.93 -19.28
N THR A 236 -0.12 -3.15 -19.02
CA THR A 236 -0.21 -1.92 -18.23
C THR A 236 -1.10 -0.87 -18.91
N MET A 237 -0.97 -0.70 -20.23
CA MET A 237 -1.84 0.20 -21.01
C MET A 237 -3.31 -0.24 -20.96
N VAL A 238 -3.58 -1.54 -21.10
CA VAL A 238 -4.94 -2.09 -21.04
C VAL A 238 -5.55 -1.97 -19.64
N MET A 239 -4.78 -2.27 -18.59
CA MET A 239 -5.26 -2.20 -17.21
C MET A 239 -5.25 -0.77 -16.63
N GLY A 240 -4.61 0.17 -17.31
CA GLY A 240 -4.40 1.53 -16.83
C GLY A 240 -3.44 1.64 -15.65
N ASN A 241 -2.77 0.54 -15.25
CA ASN A 241 -1.84 0.53 -14.14
C ASN A 241 -0.87 -0.66 -14.13
N ALA A 242 0.39 -0.41 -13.78
CA ALA A 242 1.43 -1.43 -13.73
C ALA A 242 1.27 -2.43 -12.57
N PHE A 243 0.67 -2.04 -11.45
CA PHE A 243 0.45 -2.90 -10.28
C PHE A 243 -0.55 -4.03 -10.54
N ALA A 244 -1.55 -3.82 -11.41
CA ALA A 244 -2.49 -4.87 -11.80
C ALA A 244 -1.89 -5.82 -12.84
N ALA A 245 -1.12 -5.28 -13.79
CA ALA A 245 -0.49 -6.06 -14.84
C ALA A 245 0.66 -6.95 -14.31
N PHE A 246 1.40 -6.47 -13.31
CA PHE A 246 2.63 -7.12 -12.83
C PHE A 246 2.44 -8.58 -12.40
N PRO A 247 1.49 -8.95 -11.52
CA PRO A 247 1.32 -10.34 -11.11
C PRO A 247 1.06 -11.28 -12.27
N ILE A 248 0.30 -10.82 -13.28
CA ILE A 248 -0.12 -11.65 -14.42
C ILE A 248 1.05 -11.92 -15.36
N VAL A 249 1.75 -10.86 -15.80
CA VAL A 249 2.89 -11.02 -16.72
C VAL A 249 4.06 -11.71 -16.01
N THR A 250 4.23 -11.47 -14.71
CA THR A 250 5.26 -12.16 -13.93
C THR A 250 4.94 -13.63 -13.73
N ALA A 251 3.69 -13.99 -13.41
CA ALA A 251 3.28 -15.38 -13.28
C ALA A 251 3.31 -16.12 -14.63
N GLY A 252 2.90 -15.47 -15.72
CA GLY A 252 2.77 -16.10 -17.03
C GLY A 252 4.02 -16.08 -17.90
N VAL A 253 4.92 -15.10 -17.76
CA VAL A 253 6.12 -14.96 -18.61
C VAL A 253 7.38 -14.85 -17.77
N GLY A 254 7.38 -13.98 -16.75
CA GLY A 254 8.58 -13.68 -15.95
C GLY A 254 9.16 -14.89 -15.22
N ILE A 255 8.38 -15.55 -14.39
CA ILE A 255 8.82 -16.72 -13.62
C ILE A 255 9.17 -17.91 -14.54
N PRO A 256 8.28 -18.40 -15.43
CA PRO A 256 8.57 -19.60 -16.23
C PRO A 256 9.75 -19.40 -17.19
N ILE A 257 9.82 -18.27 -17.89
CA ILE A 257 10.79 -18.08 -18.98
C ILE A 257 12.05 -17.38 -18.49
N LEU A 258 11.93 -16.24 -17.82
CA LEU A 258 13.12 -15.47 -17.42
C LEU A 258 13.81 -16.12 -16.22
N VAL A 259 13.07 -16.57 -15.21
CA VAL A 259 13.68 -17.12 -13.98
C VAL A 259 13.97 -18.61 -14.10
N LEU A 260 12.98 -19.44 -14.45
CA LEU A 260 13.13 -20.90 -14.43
C LEU A 260 13.91 -21.43 -15.64
N GLN A 261 13.65 -20.96 -16.86
CA GLN A 261 14.37 -21.42 -18.06
C GLN A 261 15.73 -20.73 -18.25
N HIS A 262 15.81 -19.41 -18.07
CA HIS A 262 17.03 -18.64 -18.37
C HIS A 262 17.89 -18.26 -17.15
N GLY A 263 17.48 -18.64 -15.94
CA GLY A 263 18.23 -18.35 -14.70
C GLY A 263 18.32 -16.87 -14.34
N GLY A 264 17.41 -16.05 -14.86
CA GLY A 264 17.37 -14.60 -14.66
C GLY A 264 17.14 -14.22 -13.21
N ASN A 265 17.79 -13.15 -12.76
CA ASN A 265 17.67 -12.68 -11.39
C ASN A 265 16.31 -11.99 -11.15
N PRO A 266 15.46 -12.50 -10.23
CA PRO A 266 14.15 -11.90 -9.93
C PRO A 266 14.24 -10.46 -9.42
N ALA A 267 15.36 -10.08 -8.78
CA ALA A 267 15.58 -8.73 -8.29
C ALA A 267 15.74 -7.72 -9.44
N VAL A 268 16.39 -8.14 -10.53
CA VAL A 268 16.56 -7.30 -11.74
C VAL A 268 15.24 -7.21 -12.49
N MET A 269 14.50 -8.33 -12.59
CA MET A 269 13.16 -8.36 -13.19
C MET A 269 12.19 -7.40 -12.48
N ARG A 270 12.22 -7.35 -11.13
CA ARG A 270 11.41 -6.40 -10.36
C ARG A 270 11.72 -4.93 -10.69
N ARG A 271 12.98 -4.60 -10.99
CA ARG A 271 13.38 -3.22 -11.37
C ARG A 271 12.79 -2.79 -12.71
N LEU A 272 12.73 -3.71 -13.69
CA LEU A 272 12.12 -3.47 -15.01
C LEU A 272 10.63 -3.09 -14.91
N VAL A 273 9.93 -3.64 -13.93
CA VAL A 273 8.50 -3.36 -13.70
C VAL A 273 8.25 -2.05 -12.99
N CYS A 274 9.12 -1.66 -12.04
CA CYS A 274 8.93 -0.40 -11.31
C CYS A 274 9.13 0.84 -12.20
N PHE A 275 9.87 0.73 -13.30
CA PHE A 275 10.14 1.85 -14.22
C PHE A 275 8.89 2.39 -14.96
N PRO A 276 8.03 1.55 -15.57
CA PRO A 276 6.77 2.02 -16.16
C PRO A 276 5.74 2.47 -15.11
N ALA A 277 5.79 1.95 -13.88
CA ALA A 277 4.89 2.37 -12.80
C ALA A 277 5.10 3.85 -12.38
N THR A 278 6.31 4.38 -12.58
CA THR A 278 6.64 5.80 -12.38
C THR A 278 6.34 6.69 -13.58
N ALA A 279 6.24 6.13 -14.79
CA ALA A 279 5.96 6.87 -16.02
C ALA A 279 4.46 7.05 -16.30
N ALA A 280 3.59 6.33 -15.60
CA ALA A 280 2.13 6.40 -15.73
C ALA A 280 1.45 7.41 -14.78
N ARG A 281 2.18 8.42 -14.29
CA ARG A 281 1.62 9.57 -13.56
C ARG A 281 1.84 10.86 -14.31
#